data_AF-A0A536KL66-F1
#
_entry.id   AF-A0A536KL66-F1
#
_cell.length_a   1.000
_cell.length_b   1.000
_cell.length_c   1.000
_cell.angle_alpha   90.00
_cell.angle_beta   90.00
_cell.angle_gamma   90.00
#
_symmetry.space_group_name_H-M   'P 1'
#
loop_
_entity.id
_entity.type
_entity.pdbx_description
1 polymer ?
#
loop_
_entity_poly.entity_id
_entity_poly.type
_entity_poly.pdbx_seq_one_letter_code
_entity_poly.pdbx_strand_id
1 'polypeptide(L)'
;MRESTSRSRQIGIRGRGRPQRRSHSPRGQWISVNVDLIEGRGERCWPRPGRLFAAATTHSFADLGAALDDAFARWDRSHLHEFELSDGTRIGMPDPEWRDDEPVEDGRIVKLARLKPGEQFVYVFDLGDDWAHLCTVGNSPLDPLEILGSVPDRPLPYFGWGAIPDQYGRAWGADDGETPLPPDPELKDLPPLRPDWGPGRQR
;
A
#
# COMPACT_ATOMS: atom_id res chain seq x y z
N MET A 1 -31.71 36.06 -60.80
CA MET A 1 -32.88 35.16 -60.67
C MET A 1 -32.58 34.20 -59.52
N ARG A 2 -33.31 34.36 -58.41
CA ARG A 2 -33.59 33.42 -57.30
C ARG A 2 -32.45 32.87 -56.42
N GLU A 3 -32.65 33.19 -55.15
CA GLU A 3 -32.14 32.66 -53.88
C GLU A 3 -31.80 31.16 -53.85
N SER A 4 -30.83 30.80 -52.99
CA SER A 4 -31.10 29.77 -51.98
C SER A 4 -30.14 29.93 -50.79
N THR A 5 -30.69 30.41 -49.68
CA THR A 5 -30.02 30.52 -48.38
C THR A 5 -30.13 29.18 -47.66
N SER A 6 -29.04 28.43 -47.53
CA SER A 6 -29.01 27.22 -46.69
C SER A 6 -28.62 27.59 -45.25
N ARG A 7 -29.61 27.61 -44.36
CA ARG A 7 -29.43 27.76 -42.91
C ARG A 7 -29.10 26.38 -42.31
N SER A 8 -27.83 26.13 -42.01
CA SER A 8 -27.44 25.00 -41.16
C SER A 8 -27.80 25.31 -39.70
N ARG A 9 -28.75 24.54 -39.15
CA ARG A 9 -29.19 24.61 -37.75
C ARG A 9 -28.08 24.12 -36.83
N GLN A 10 -27.62 24.98 -35.94
CA GLN A 10 -26.74 24.65 -34.84
C GLN A 10 -27.59 24.02 -33.72
N ILE A 11 -27.47 22.71 -33.52
CA ILE A 11 -28.11 22.00 -32.41
C ILE A 11 -27.23 22.21 -31.17
N GLY A 12 -27.59 23.20 -30.35
CA GLY A 12 -26.99 23.41 -29.04
C GLY A 12 -27.51 22.39 -28.03
N ILE A 13 -26.72 21.36 -27.73
CA ILE A 13 -26.94 20.53 -26.54
C ILE A 13 -26.36 21.30 -25.35
N ARG A 14 -27.21 22.09 -24.68
CA ARG A 14 -26.89 22.68 -23.37
C ARG A 14 -27.00 21.61 -22.29
N GLY A 15 -25.94 20.83 -22.11
CA GLY A 15 -25.72 20.09 -20.87
C GLY A 15 -25.39 21.07 -19.76
N ARG A 16 -26.38 21.48 -18.95
CA ARG A 16 -26.12 22.13 -17.66
C ARG A 16 -25.63 21.07 -16.68
N GLY A 17 -24.35 20.69 -16.79
CA GLY A 17 -23.66 20.02 -15.69
C GLY A 17 -23.59 21.00 -14.52
N ARG A 18 -24.25 20.68 -13.41
CA ARG A 18 -23.98 21.37 -12.14
C ARG A 18 -22.48 21.24 -11.87
N PRO A 19 -21.74 22.32 -11.57
CA PRO A 19 -20.35 22.18 -11.16
C PRO A 19 -20.37 21.39 -9.85
N GLN A 20 -19.85 20.17 -9.89
CA GLN A 20 -19.61 19.37 -8.71
C GLN A 20 -18.58 20.16 -7.89
N ARG A 21 -19.00 20.75 -6.77
CA ARG A 21 -18.10 21.41 -5.84
C ARG A 21 -17.07 20.35 -5.42
N ARG A 22 -15.85 20.43 -5.94
CA ARG A 22 -14.71 19.67 -5.42
C ARG A 22 -14.47 20.16 -4.00
N SER A 23 -15.06 19.49 -3.02
CA SER A 23 -14.74 19.70 -1.61
C SER A 23 -13.35 19.13 -1.41
N HIS A 24 -12.34 20.00 -1.41
CA HIS A 24 -11.00 19.61 -1.03
C HIS A 24 -11.03 19.15 0.42
N SER A 25 -10.27 18.12 0.75
CA SER A 25 -10.10 17.73 2.16
C SER A 25 -9.55 18.93 2.96
N PRO A 26 -10.02 19.16 4.20
CA PRO A 26 -9.45 20.20 5.05
C PRO A 26 -7.94 20.01 5.18
N ARG A 27 -7.17 21.10 5.04
CA ARG A 27 -5.70 21.07 5.11
C ARG A 27 -5.24 20.39 6.39
N GLY A 28 -4.32 19.42 6.28
CA GLY A 28 -3.72 18.73 7.41
C GLY A 28 -4.50 17.51 7.93
N GLN A 29 -5.59 17.10 7.29
CA GLN A 29 -6.29 15.85 7.65
C GLN A 29 -5.71 14.61 6.98
N TRP A 30 -4.94 14.76 5.92
CA TRP A 30 -4.39 13.66 5.15
C TRP A 30 -2.90 13.87 4.90
N ILE A 31 -2.13 12.82 5.14
CA ILE A 31 -0.69 12.76 4.98
C ILE A 31 -0.33 11.71 3.93
N SER A 32 0.80 11.91 3.27
CA SER A 32 1.47 10.83 2.55
C SER A 32 2.50 10.16 3.47
N VAL A 33 2.66 8.85 3.37
CA VAL A 33 3.76 8.12 4.03
C VAL A 33 4.50 7.34 2.95
N ASN A 34 5.79 7.66 2.76
CA ASN A 34 6.68 6.86 1.94
C ASN A 34 7.25 5.74 2.80
N VAL A 35 7.21 4.52 2.31
CA VAL A 35 7.64 3.33 3.03
C VAL A 35 8.58 2.53 2.15
N ASP A 36 9.80 2.32 2.63
CA ASP A 36 10.80 1.47 2.00
C ASP A 36 11.02 0.21 2.85
N LEU A 37 10.91 -0.97 2.25
CA LEU A 37 11.32 -2.22 2.87
C LEU A 37 12.85 -2.29 2.88
N ILE A 38 13.43 -2.42 4.08
CA ILE A 38 14.88 -2.33 4.31
C ILE A 38 15.50 -3.71 4.41
N GLU A 39 14.93 -4.58 5.23
CA GLU A 39 15.46 -5.90 5.52
C GLU A 39 14.37 -6.84 6.05
N GLY A 40 14.72 -8.12 6.14
CA GLY A 40 13.94 -9.18 6.76
C GLY A 40 14.50 -10.54 6.42
N ARG A 41 14.24 -11.52 7.29
CA ARG A 41 14.78 -12.88 7.25
C ARG A 41 16.31 -12.92 7.19
N GLY A 42 16.96 -11.95 7.83
CA GLY A 42 18.43 -11.80 7.82
C GLY A 42 19.01 -11.29 6.49
N GLU A 43 18.17 -10.86 5.55
CA GLU A 43 18.59 -10.31 4.27
C GLU A 43 18.28 -8.82 4.14
N ARG A 44 19.15 -8.09 3.46
CA ARG A 44 18.94 -6.67 3.13
C ARG A 44 18.33 -6.53 1.74
N CYS A 45 17.27 -5.74 1.65
CA CYS A 45 16.60 -5.46 0.39
C CYS A 45 17.35 -4.37 -0.41
N TRP A 46 17.87 -4.74 -1.58
CA TRP A 46 18.43 -3.77 -2.53
C TRP A 46 18.19 -4.18 -4.00
N PRO A 47 17.61 -3.31 -4.84
CA PRO A 47 17.00 -2.02 -4.50
C PRO A 47 15.79 -2.21 -3.59
N ARG A 48 15.51 -1.20 -2.74
CA ARG A 48 14.43 -1.27 -1.74
C ARG A 48 13.06 -1.24 -2.41
N PRO A 49 12.20 -2.27 -2.20
CA PRO A 49 10.79 -2.18 -2.57
C PRO A 49 10.11 -1.10 -1.75
N GLY A 50 9.30 -0.26 -2.39
CA GLY A 50 8.71 0.88 -1.71
C GLY A 50 7.28 1.19 -2.13
N ARG A 51 6.55 1.86 -1.24
CA ARG A 51 5.13 2.19 -1.36
C ARG A 51 4.88 3.61 -0.91
N LEU A 52 4.00 4.31 -1.62
CA LEU A 52 3.43 5.58 -1.15
C LEU A 52 2.00 5.34 -0.66
N PHE A 53 1.75 5.70 0.59
CA PHE A 53 0.45 5.60 1.23
C PHE A 53 -0.19 6.97 1.38
N ALA A 54 -1.50 7.01 1.25
CA ALA A 54 -2.33 8.11 1.72
C ALA A 54 -3.04 7.67 3.00
N ALA A 55 -2.95 8.48 4.05
CA ALA A 55 -3.59 8.18 5.33
C ALA A 55 -4.21 9.44 5.94
N ALA A 56 -5.41 9.30 6.52
CA ALA A 56 -5.99 10.34 7.35
C ALA A 56 -5.28 10.39 8.72
N THR A 57 -5.13 11.58 9.29
CA THR A 57 -4.57 11.76 10.65
C THR A 57 -5.47 11.16 11.74
N THR A 58 -6.73 10.87 11.42
CA THR A 58 -7.68 10.18 12.31
C THR A 58 -7.57 8.65 12.27
N HIS A 59 -6.86 8.07 11.31
CA HIS A 59 -6.55 6.64 11.33
C HIS A 59 -5.64 6.31 12.50
N SER A 60 -5.71 5.07 12.96
CA SER A 60 -4.84 4.53 13.99
C SER A 60 -3.53 3.97 13.41
N PHE A 61 -2.55 3.69 14.26
CA PHE A 61 -1.36 2.96 13.86
C PHE A 61 -1.68 1.52 13.45
N ALA A 62 -2.68 0.88 14.07
CA ALA A 62 -3.15 -0.45 13.65
C ALA A 62 -3.74 -0.43 12.23
N ASP A 63 -4.46 0.64 11.85
CA ASP A 63 -4.96 0.80 10.48
C ASP A 63 -3.82 0.94 9.47
N LEU A 64 -2.74 1.65 9.85
CA LEU A 64 -1.55 1.77 9.02
C LEU A 64 -0.81 0.43 8.91
N GLY A 65 -0.63 -0.29 10.02
CA GLY A 65 0.03 -1.61 10.04
C GLY A 65 -0.68 -2.61 9.13
N ALA A 66 -2.00 -2.72 9.24
CA ALA A 66 -2.79 -3.60 8.37
C ALA A 66 -2.65 -3.24 6.87
N ALA A 67 -2.55 -1.94 6.55
CA ALA A 67 -2.33 -1.50 5.17
C ALA A 67 -0.90 -1.79 4.68
N LEU A 68 0.10 -1.73 5.58
CA LEU A 68 1.48 -2.10 5.28
C LEU A 68 1.58 -3.60 5.00
N ASP A 69 0.96 -4.44 5.84
CA ASP A 69 0.89 -5.88 5.64
C ASP A 69 0.35 -6.24 4.25
N ASP A 70 -0.78 -5.63 3.88
CA ASP A 70 -1.38 -5.81 2.56
C ASP A 70 -0.45 -5.37 1.43
N ALA A 71 0.17 -4.20 1.55
CA ALA A 71 0.99 -3.62 0.50
C ALA A 71 2.34 -4.35 0.29
N PHE A 72 2.81 -5.05 1.32
CA PHE A 72 4.04 -5.84 1.36
C PHE A 72 3.78 -7.35 1.43
N ALA A 73 2.58 -7.81 1.06
CA ALA A 73 2.25 -9.24 0.93
C ALA A 73 2.56 -10.07 2.19
N ARG A 74 2.17 -9.55 3.35
CA ARG A 74 2.24 -10.22 4.66
C ARG A 74 0.88 -10.84 4.96
N TRP A 75 0.79 -12.14 4.79
CA TRP A 75 -0.46 -12.90 4.79
C TRP A 75 -0.79 -13.48 6.15
N ASP A 76 0.22 -14.02 6.84
CA ASP A 76 0.05 -14.63 8.15
C ASP A 76 0.22 -13.58 9.25
N ARG A 77 -0.89 -12.93 9.59
CA ARG A 77 -0.93 -11.77 10.49
C ARG A 77 -0.98 -12.15 11.98
N SER A 78 -0.77 -13.41 12.34
CA SER A 78 -0.70 -13.79 13.77
C SER A 78 0.59 -13.36 14.44
N HIS A 79 1.60 -12.96 13.65
CA HIS A 79 2.86 -12.47 14.18
C HIS A 79 2.71 -11.09 14.82
N LEU A 80 3.53 -10.84 15.85
CA LEU A 80 3.64 -9.53 16.46
C LEU A 80 4.28 -8.55 15.48
N HIS A 81 3.84 -7.30 15.57
CA HIS A 81 4.36 -6.18 14.80
C HIS A 81 4.36 -4.92 15.66
N GLU A 82 5.23 -3.98 15.33
CA GLU A 82 5.34 -2.73 16.06
C GLU A 82 5.84 -1.58 15.17
N PHE A 83 5.63 -0.38 15.67
CA PHE A 83 6.22 0.85 15.20
C PHE A 83 7.16 1.40 16.25
N GLU A 84 8.32 1.91 15.83
CA GLU A 84 9.24 2.65 16.69
C GLU A 84 9.41 4.07 16.15
N LEU A 85 9.02 5.06 16.95
CA LEU A 85 9.16 6.48 16.62
C LEU A 85 10.56 7.00 16.99
N SER A 86 10.94 8.13 16.39
CA SER A 86 12.25 8.77 16.62
C SER A 86 12.53 9.18 18.07
N ASP A 87 11.50 9.31 18.91
CA ASP A 87 11.61 9.62 20.34
C ASP A 87 11.72 8.36 21.22
N GLY A 88 11.79 7.17 20.62
CA GLY A 88 11.84 5.87 21.29
C GLY A 88 10.47 5.31 21.68
N THR A 89 9.37 6.01 21.37
CA THR A 89 8.03 5.49 21.62
C THR A 89 7.78 4.26 20.74
N ARG A 90 7.39 3.14 21.37
CA ARG A 90 6.95 1.92 20.68
C ARG A 90 5.42 1.83 20.67
N ILE A 91 4.85 1.53 19.51
CA ILE A 91 3.40 1.45 19.29
C ILE A 91 3.09 0.13 18.61
N GLY A 92 2.19 -0.67 19.16
CA GLY A 92 1.94 -2.03 18.67
C GLY A 92 0.73 -2.65 19.34
N MET A 93 0.62 -3.97 19.26
CA MET A 93 -0.38 -4.71 20.03
C MET A 93 0.13 -4.90 21.46
N PRO A 94 -0.61 -4.45 22.49
CA PRO A 94 -0.24 -4.73 23.87
C PRO A 94 -0.21 -6.23 24.12
N ASP A 95 0.89 -6.72 24.68
CA ASP A 95 1.06 -8.14 25.02
C ASP A 95 1.40 -8.25 26.53
N PRO A 96 0.66 -9.08 27.30
CA PRO A 96 0.86 -9.24 28.73
C PRO A 96 2.26 -9.73 29.16
N GLU A 97 3.03 -10.32 28.25
CA GLU A 97 4.38 -10.81 28.52
C GLU A 97 5.45 -9.71 28.43
N TRP A 98 5.08 -8.53 27.94
CA TRP A 98 5.99 -7.39 27.86
C TRP A 98 6.32 -6.88 29.25
N ARG A 99 7.59 -6.56 29.46
CA ARG A 99 8.05 -6.06 30.76
C ARG A 99 7.54 -4.65 30.98
N ASP A 100 7.13 -4.35 32.20
CA ASP A 100 6.59 -3.04 32.60
C ASP A 100 7.56 -1.86 32.32
N ASP A 101 8.85 -2.11 32.15
CA ASP A 101 9.89 -1.11 31.87
C ASP A 101 10.06 -0.76 30.38
N GLU A 102 9.43 -1.50 29.46
CA GLU A 102 9.40 -1.21 28.02
C GLU A 102 7.95 -1.12 27.50
N PRO A 103 7.19 -0.08 27.89
CA PRO A 103 5.78 0.02 27.58
C PRO A 103 5.53 0.23 26.07
N VAL A 104 4.59 -0.53 25.52
CA VAL A 104 4.04 -0.31 24.18
C VAL A 104 2.69 0.37 24.26
N GLU A 105 2.54 1.47 23.53
CA GLU A 105 1.24 2.11 23.36
C GLU A 105 0.35 1.27 22.43
N ASP A 106 -0.94 1.16 22.77
CA ASP A 106 -1.90 0.39 21.97
C ASP A 106 -2.16 1.07 20.61
N GLY A 107 -1.65 0.46 19.54
CA GLY A 107 -1.76 0.96 18.18
C GLY A 107 -3.19 1.12 17.65
N ARG A 108 -4.18 0.48 18.27
CA ARG A 108 -5.61 0.65 17.92
C ARG A 108 -6.17 1.99 18.40
N ILE A 109 -5.54 2.55 19.44
CA ILE A 109 -5.97 3.80 20.09
C ILE A 109 -5.15 4.98 19.57
N VAL A 110 -3.83 4.81 19.44
CA VAL A 110 -2.93 5.88 19.02
C VAL A 110 -3.21 6.28 17.56
N LYS A 111 -3.40 7.59 17.33
CA LYS A 111 -3.75 8.15 16.03
C LYS A 111 -2.55 8.70 15.28
N LEU A 112 -2.60 8.64 13.95
CA LEU A 112 -1.57 9.18 13.06
C LEU A 112 -1.41 10.71 13.16
N ALA A 113 -2.37 11.42 13.76
CA ALA A 113 -2.26 12.85 14.08
C ALA A 113 -1.05 13.21 14.97
N ARG A 114 -0.45 12.24 15.65
CA ARG A 114 0.82 12.42 16.38
C ARG A 114 2.00 12.73 15.44
N LEU A 115 1.99 12.15 14.25
CA LEU A 115 3.09 12.23 13.30
C LEU A 115 3.24 13.64 12.73
N LYS A 116 4.48 14.10 12.60
CA LYS A 116 4.83 15.41 12.05
C LYS A 116 5.28 15.29 10.59
N PRO A 117 5.11 16.35 9.78
CA PRO A 117 5.69 16.38 8.44
C PRO A 117 7.21 16.12 8.46
N GLY A 118 7.69 15.24 7.59
CA GLY A 118 9.11 14.86 7.52
C GLY A 118 9.58 13.90 8.60
N GLU A 119 8.73 13.52 9.56
CA GLU A 119 9.07 12.56 10.60
C GLU A 119 9.36 11.18 10.00
N GLN A 120 10.36 10.51 10.58
CA GLN A 120 10.74 9.16 10.22
C GLN A 120 10.50 8.22 11.41
N PHE A 121 10.04 7.02 11.12
CA PHE A 121 9.78 5.97 12.08
C PHE A 121 9.95 4.60 11.41
N VAL A 122 10.13 3.57 12.22
CA VAL A 122 10.26 2.18 11.74
C VAL A 122 8.95 1.46 11.94
N TYR A 123 8.61 0.56 11.01
CA TYR A 123 7.58 -0.46 11.17
C TYR A 123 8.21 -1.83 10.97
N VAL A 124 8.06 -2.72 11.96
CA VAL A 124 8.53 -4.11 11.88
C VAL A 124 7.32 -5.03 11.85
N PHE A 125 7.22 -5.83 10.79
CA PHE A 125 6.30 -6.96 10.73
C PHE A 125 7.03 -8.25 11.07
N ASP A 126 6.40 -9.10 11.88
CA ASP A 126 6.98 -10.34 12.37
C ASP A 126 8.29 -10.10 13.13
N LEU A 127 8.20 -9.92 14.44
CA LEU A 127 9.38 -9.70 15.30
C LEU A 127 10.39 -10.86 15.29
N GLY A 128 10.02 -12.04 14.77
CA GLY A 128 10.95 -13.15 14.56
C GLY A 128 11.73 -13.02 13.27
N ASP A 129 11.04 -12.75 12.16
CA ASP A 129 11.65 -12.58 10.83
C ASP A 129 12.16 -11.16 10.55
N ASP A 130 11.83 -10.18 11.38
CA ASP A 130 12.32 -8.79 11.36
C ASP A 130 12.13 -8.09 10.00
N TRP A 131 10.91 -8.14 9.44
CA TRP A 131 10.61 -7.39 8.22
C TRP A 131 10.50 -5.89 8.53
N ALA A 132 11.64 -5.21 8.50
CA ALA A 132 11.79 -3.81 8.88
C ALA A 132 11.58 -2.84 7.71
N HIS A 133 10.75 -1.83 7.95
CA HIS A 133 10.38 -0.80 6.98
C HIS A 133 10.73 0.58 7.53
N LEU A 134 11.39 1.41 6.72
CA LEU A 134 11.55 2.82 7.02
C LEU A 134 10.35 3.59 6.49
N CYS A 135 9.62 4.24 7.38
CA CYS A 135 8.51 5.11 7.06
C CYS A 135 8.94 6.58 7.15
N THR A 136 8.58 7.39 6.16
CA THR A 136 8.82 8.83 6.12
C THR A 136 7.53 9.58 5.79
N VAL A 137 7.12 10.48 6.69
CA VAL A 137 5.93 11.32 6.49
C VAL A 137 6.24 12.43 5.48
N GLY A 138 5.34 12.64 4.53
CA GLY A 138 5.46 13.70 3.54
C GLY A 138 5.43 15.09 4.16
N ASN A 139 6.16 16.04 3.55
CA ASN A 139 6.24 17.43 4.01
C ASN A 139 5.00 18.28 3.66
N SER A 140 4.07 17.74 2.89
CA SER A 140 2.90 18.47 2.41
C SER A 140 1.63 17.66 2.62
N PRO A 141 0.52 18.31 2.99
CA PRO A 141 -0.76 17.65 3.09
C PRO A 141 -1.18 17.12 1.72
N LEU A 142 -1.85 15.97 1.72
CA LEU A 142 -2.39 15.31 0.54
C LEU A 142 -3.90 15.58 0.44
N ASP A 143 -4.44 15.69 -0.77
CA ASP A 143 -5.88 15.60 -1.01
C ASP A 143 -6.21 14.22 -1.60
N PRO A 144 -6.94 13.35 -0.87
CA PRO A 144 -7.25 12.00 -1.34
C PRO A 144 -8.15 12.00 -2.58
N LEU A 145 -9.04 12.99 -2.76
CA LEU A 145 -9.86 13.07 -3.96
C LEU A 145 -9.05 13.45 -5.19
N GLU A 146 -8.00 14.26 -5.03
CA GLU A 146 -7.11 14.63 -6.13
C GLU A 146 -6.17 13.49 -6.51
N ILE A 147 -5.55 12.84 -5.51
CA ILE A 147 -4.54 11.80 -5.74
C ILE A 147 -5.16 10.43 -6.04
N LEU A 148 -6.20 10.04 -5.29
CA LEU A 148 -6.79 8.70 -5.33
C LEU A 148 -8.11 8.65 -6.11
N GLY A 149 -8.73 9.82 -6.36
CA GLY A 149 -10.08 9.89 -6.92
C GLY A 149 -11.19 9.47 -5.94
N SER A 150 -10.85 9.16 -4.68
CA SER A 150 -11.78 8.71 -3.64
C SER A 150 -11.23 9.05 -2.25
N VAL A 151 -12.08 9.00 -1.22
CA VAL A 151 -11.65 9.12 0.19
C VAL A 151 -11.72 7.72 0.80
N PRO A 152 -10.59 7.02 0.98
CA PRO A 152 -10.60 5.69 1.58
C PRO A 152 -10.91 5.76 3.08
N ASP A 153 -11.47 4.68 3.62
CA ASP A 153 -11.80 4.51 5.04
C ASP A 153 -10.61 4.02 5.89
N ARG A 154 -9.52 3.61 5.24
CA ARG A 154 -8.26 3.15 5.81
C ARG A 154 -7.07 3.69 5.02
N PRO A 155 -5.85 3.66 5.58
CA PRO A 155 -4.64 3.96 4.82
C PRO A 155 -4.57 3.12 3.54
N LEU A 156 -4.21 3.74 2.42
CA LEU A 156 -4.24 3.09 1.11
C LEU A 156 -2.92 3.37 0.36
N PRO A 157 -2.19 2.32 -0.08
CA PRO A 157 -1.09 2.50 -1.01
C PRO A 157 -1.63 2.91 -2.39
N TYR A 158 -1.04 3.93 -2.99
CA TYR A 158 -1.46 4.46 -4.29
C TYR A 158 -0.35 4.48 -5.34
N PHE A 159 0.88 4.17 -4.93
CA PHE A 159 2.01 4.02 -5.82
C PHE A 159 3.03 3.06 -5.20
N GLY A 160 3.85 2.40 -6.03
CA GLY A 160 4.86 1.49 -5.53
C GLY A 160 5.84 0.98 -6.58
N TRP A 161 6.95 0.42 -6.10
CA TRP A 161 8.04 -0.13 -6.91
C TRP A 161 8.74 -1.29 -6.19
N GLY A 162 9.58 -2.01 -6.93
CA GLY A 162 10.39 -3.14 -6.44
C GLY A 162 9.60 -4.44 -6.27
N ALA A 163 10.33 -5.56 -6.34
CA ALA A 163 9.79 -6.89 -6.09
C ALA A 163 9.63 -7.10 -4.57
N ILE A 164 8.46 -7.55 -4.14
CA ILE A 164 8.22 -7.85 -2.73
C ILE A 164 8.67 -9.30 -2.47
N PRO A 165 9.58 -9.55 -1.51
CA PRO A 165 9.88 -10.91 -1.08
C PRO A 165 8.64 -11.57 -0.46
N ASP A 166 8.39 -12.85 -0.78
CA ASP A 166 7.37 -13.64 -0.06
C ASP A 166 7.70 -13.66 1.43
N GLN A 167 6.65 -13.61 2.25
CA GLN A 167 6.76 -13.57 3.71
C GLN A 167 7.67 -14.68 4.27
N TYR A 168 7.67 -15.87 3.66
CA TYR A 168 8.46 -17.02 4.10
C TYR A 168 9.53 -17.43 3.09
N GLY A 169 9.78 -16.61 2.07
CA GLY A 169 10.76 -16.89 1.02
C GLY A 169 10.30 -17.91 -0.02
N ARG A 170 9.01 -18.22 -0.12
CA ARG A 170 8.49 -19.20 -1.07
C ARG A 170 8.51 -18.66 -2.50
N ALA A 171 8.97 -19.49 -3.44
CA ALA A 171 8.93 -19.24 -4.88
C ALA A 171 7.64 -19.74 -5.56
N TRP A 172 6.97 -20.76 -5.00
CA TRP A 172 5.64 -21.23 -5.44
C TRP A 172 4.80 -21.73 -4.26
N GLY A 173 3.53 -22.06 -4.50
CA GLY A 173 2.57 -22.35 -3.42
C GLY A 173 2.86 -23.61 -2.58
N ALA A 174 3.66 -24.55 -3.09
CA ALA A 174 4.06 -25.78 -2.40
C ALA A 174 5.56 -25.81 -2.11
N ASP A 175 6.23 -24.65 -2.16
CA ASP A 175 7.64 -24.53 -1.85
C ASP A 175 7.86 -24.78 -0.36
N ASP A 176 8.68 -25.78 -0.05
CA ASP A 176 9.08 -26.18 1.29
C ASP A 176 10.53 -25.79 1.61
N GLY A 177 11.22 -25.09 0.70
CA GLY A 177 12.62 -24.67 0.82
C GLY A 177 13.63 -25.77 0.52
N GLU A 178 13.20 -27.02 0.32
CA GLU A 178 14.06 -28.19 0.10
C GLU A 178 13.88 -28.78 -1.30
N THR A 179 12.64 -28.75 -1.81
CA THR A 179 12.27 -29.25 -3.12
C THR A 179 12.85 -28.34 -4.21
N PRO A 180 13.58 -28.86 -5.22
CA PRO A 180 14.06 -28.03 -6.31
C PRO A 180 12.93 -27.40 -7.13
N LEU A 181 13.15 -26.18 -7.64
CA LEU A 181 12.22 -25.51 -8.55
C LEU A 181 11.87 -26.42 -9.74
N PRO A 182 10.58 -26.71 -10.01
CA PRO A 182 10.20 -27.52 -11.16
C PRO A 182 10.58 -26.83 -12.47
N PRO A 183 10.85 -27.58 -13.55
CA PRO A 183 11.10 -27.00 -14.87
C PRO A 183 9.92 -26.13 -15.32
N ASP A 184 10.24 -24.97 -15.93
CA ASP A 184 9.23 -24.09 -16.51
C ASP A 184 8.46 -24.82 -17.64
N PRO A 185 7.13 -25.00 -17.54
CA PRO A 185 6.33 -25.62 -18.58
C PRO A 185 6.13 -24.73 -19.82
N GLU A 186 6.68 -23.51 -19.85
CA GLU A 186 6.58 -22.55 -20.96
C GLU A 186 5.11 -22.25 -21.31
N LEU A 187 4.27 -22.02 -20.30
CA LEU A 187 2.82 -21.75 -20.40
C LEU A 187 1.96 -22.91 -20.95
N LYS A 188 2.55 -24.10 -21.21
CA LYS A 188 1.86 -25.24 -21.83
C LYS A 188 0.84 -25.92 -20.92
N ASP A 189 1.00 -25.77 -19.62
CA ASP A 189 0.14 -26.29 -18.56
C ASP A 189 -1.09 -25.39 -18.27
N LEU A 190 -1.10 -24.16 -18.80
CA LEU A 190 -2.19 -23.21 -18.61
C LEU A 190 -3.39 -23.51 -19.53
N PRO A 191 -4.63 -23.15 -19.14
CA PRO A 191 -5.78 -23.25 -20.02
C PRO A 191 -5.65 -22.27 -21.20
N PRO A 192 -6.15 -22.57 -22.42
CA PRO A 192 -5.96 -21.73 -23.62
C PRO A 192 -6.87 -20.48 -23.63
N LEU A 193 -6.83 -19.69 -22.56
CA LEU A 193 -7.57 -18.43 -22.39
C LEU A 193 -6.84 -17.23 -23.00
N ARG A 194 -5.57 -17.42 -23.39
CA ARG A 194 -4.72 -16.46 -24.10
C ARG A 194 -4.05 -17.16 -25.29
N PRO A 195 -3.64 -16.41 -26.33
CA PRO A 195 -3.08 -17.00 -27.56
C PRO A 195 -1.92 -17.99 -27.37
N ASP A 196 -1.11 -17.81 -26.31
CA ASP A 196 0.10 -18.61 -26.06
C ASP A 196 -0.04 -19.57 -24.87
N TRP A 197 -1.24 -19.71 -24.30
CA TRP A 197 -1.49 -20.64 -23.19
C TRP A 197 -1.96 -22.00 -23.72
N GLY A 198 -1.52 -23.08 -23.07
CA GLY A 198 -1.86 -24.46 -23.43
C GLY A 198 -0.85 -25.10 -24.39
N PRO A 199 -1.05 -26.35 -24.80
CA PRO A 199 -0.01 -27.20 -25.43
C PRO A 199 0.47 -26.77 -26.84
N GLY A 200 0.16 -25.55 -27.29
CA GLY A 200 0.41 -25.10 -28.65
C GLY A 200 -0.51 -25.80 -29.66
N ARG A 201 -0.78 -25.17 -30.80
CA ARG A 201 -1.45 -25.87 -31.90
C ARG A 201 -0.45 -26.85 -32.52
N GLN A 202 -0.68 -28.16 -32.38
CA GLN A 202 -0.03 -29.14 -33.25
C GLN A 202 -0.33 -28.73 -34.71
N ARG A 203 0.73 -28.49 -35.48
CA ARG A 203 0.65 -28.24 -36.92
C ARG A 203 0.48 -29.54 -37.69
#